data_AF-H3BFY2-F1
#
_entry.id   AF-H3BFY2-F1
#
_cell.length_a   1.000
_cell.length_b   1.000
_cell.length_c   1.000
_cell.angle_alpha   90.00
_cell.angle_beta   90.00
_cell.angle_gamma   90.00
#
_symmetry.space_group_name_H-M   'P 1'
#
loop_
_entity.id
_entity.type
_entity.pdbx_description
1 polymer ?
#
loop_
_entity_poly.entity_id
_entity_poly.type
_entity_poly.pdbx_seq_one_letter_code
_entity_poly.pdbx_strand_id
1 'polypeptide(L)'
;MAAPLLLRGRLCFQLVKISCRTCSSTTKPPHLPLRQRIFHYLCTRFYDIENLINWSVSVRHWHLRKQNVYYSYTQQLYGEYIAAAYYILNHKGGIRFAGHRDWFRANRRGKFDWSFLNYKDVPLEAVDASGSLINYDGLDHLVCLKELKHLNLSGCPHVDDWCLDRLHMFKDSLEELNLAGCPQVTERGLAVLHHLKSVPTKYH
;
A
#
# COMPACT_ATOMS: atom_id res chain seq x y z
N MET A 1 14.76 33.47 25.48
CA MET A 1 13.72 33.63 24.43
C MET A 1 14.36 33.29 23.10
N ALA A 2 14.00 32.16 22.51
CA ALA A 2 14.63 31.64 21.30
C ALA A 2 13.56 31.30 20.25
N ALA A 3 13.70 31.93 19.08
CA ALA A 3 13.20 31.59 17.75
C ALA A 3 14.02 32.49 16.77
N PRO A 4 14.35 32.09 15.52
CA PRO A 4 13.42 31.47 14.58
C PRO A 4 13.93 30.27 13.73
N LEU A 5 12.98 29.39 13.44
CA LEU A 5 12.55 28.86 12.13
C LEU A 5 13.38 29.13 10.83
N LEU A 6 13.51 28.03 10.07
CA LEU A 6 13.60 27.87 8.59
C LEU A 6 14.97 27.59 7.93
N LEU A 7 14.92 26.59 7.02
CA LEU A 7 15.90 26.16 6.01
C LEU A 7 17.10 25.30 6.46
N ARG A 8 16.86 24.01 6.71
CA ARG A 8 17.81 22.93 6.36
C ARG A 8 17.29 22.17 5.15
N GLY A 9 17.78 22.52 3.98
CA GLY A 9 17.40 21.86 2.72
C GLY A 9 18.05 22.44 1.46
N ARG A 10 19.21 23.09 1.57
CA ARG A 10 19.96 23.62 0.42
C ARG A 10 21.44 23.39 0.64
N LEU A 11 21.96 22.22 0.27
CA LEU A 11 23.40 21.98 0.12
C LEU A 11 23.62 20.73 -0.75
N CYS A 12 23.16 20.79 -2.00
CA CYS A 12 23.73 20.01 -3.12
C CYS A 12 23.22 20.52 -4.48
N PHE A 13 23.28 21.84 -4.70
CA PHE A 13 22.93 22.44 -5.99
C PHE A 13 23.90 23.56 -6.35
N GLN A 14 25.20 23.32 -6.22
CA GLN A 14 26.21 24.14 -6.88
C GLN A 14 27.38 23.24 -7.25
N LEU A 15 27.33 22.68 -8.46
CA LEU A 15 28.41 22.63 -9.43
C LEU A 15 27.87 22.00 -10.71
N VAL A 16 28.21 22.61 -11.84
CA VAL A 16 27.81 22.28 -13.22
C VAL A 16 26.44 22.85 -13.67
N LYS A 17 26.31 24.18 -13.63
CA LYS A 17 25.53 24.88 -14.67
C LYS A 17 26.41 24.97 -15.93
N ILE A 18 26.43 23.91 -16.74
CA ILE A 18 26.80 24.06 -18.15
C ILE A 18 25.54 24.53 -18.86
N SER A 19 25.61 25.75 -19.40
CA SER A 19 24.53 26.45 -20.07
C SER A 19 24.00 25.65 -21.27
N CYS A 20 22.84 25.01 -21.13
CA CYS A 20 22.04 24.60 -22.28
C CYS A 20 21.34 25.84 -22.85
N ARG A 21 22.03 26.56 -23.74
CA ARG A 21 21.36 27.47 -24.67
C ARG A 21 20.65 26.63 -25.73
N THR A 22 19.33 26.64 -25.71
CA THR A 22 18.49 26.25 -26.84
C THR A 22 18.77 27.20 -28.00
N CYS A 23 19.53 26.76 -29.00
CA CYS A 23 19.59 27.39 -30.31
C CYS A 23 19.23 26.34 -31.35
N SER A 24 18.01 26.43 -31.84
CA SER A 24 17.54 25.85 -33.09
C SER A 24 18.28 26.52 -34.25
N SER A 25 19.36 25.91 -34.72
CA SER A 25 19.84 26.09 -36.10
C SER A 25 20.75 24.92 -36.52
N THR A 26 20.43 24.39 -37.69
CA THR A 26 21.11 23.33 -38.44
C THR A 26 22.61 23.63 -38.63
N THR A 27 23.46 23.08 -37.77
CA THR A 27 24.91 22.96 -38.01
C THR A 27 25.44 21.66 -37.40
N LYS A 28 26.33 20.97 -38.13
CA LYS A 28 26.96 19.70 -37.71
C LYS A 28 27.60 19.85 -36.32
N PRO A 29 27.53 18.82 -35.44
CA PRO A 29 28.01 18.95 -34.07
C PRO A 29 29.52 19.23 -34.04
N PRO A 30 30.00 20.17 -33.20
CA PRO A 30 31.42 20.39 -33.00
C PRO A 30 32.08 19.13 -32.42
N HIS A 31 33.28 18.80 -32.89
CA HIS A 31 34.04 17.65 -32.43
C HIS A 31 34.47 17.84 -30.97
N LEU A 32 33.62 17.40 -30.04
CA LEU A 32 33.92 17.38 -28.61
C LEU A 32 35.17 16.50 -28.34
N PRO A 33 36.16 16.97 -27.55
CA PRO A 33 37.31 16.16 -27.16
C PRO A 33 36.87 14.84 -26.50
N LEU A 34 37.61 13.76 -26.74
CA LEU A 34 37.25 12.39 -26.36
C LEU A 34 36.75 12.27 -24.90
N ARG A 35 37.42 12.95 -23.98
CA ARG A 35 37.07 12.99 -22.55
C ARG A 35 35.66 13.54 -22.30
N GLN A 36 35.25 14.59 -23.03
CA GLN A 36 33.91 15.17 -22.91
C GLN A 36 32.85 14.27 -23.54
N ARG A 37 33.17 13.55 -24.63
CA ARG A 37 32.25 12.56 -25.24
C ARG A 37 32.01 11.36 -24.31
N ILE A 38 33.07 10.85 -23.68
CA ILE A 38 32.97 9.76 -22.70
C ILE A 38 32.14 10.22 -21.51
N PHE A 39 32.43 11.42 -20.96
CA PHE A 39 31.67 11.97 -19.84
C PHE A 39 30.19 12.17 -20.17
N HIS A 40 29.88 12.78 -21.32
CA HIS A 40 28.50 12.95 -21.78
C HIS A 40 27.79 11.60 -21.95
N TYR A 41 28.45 10.61 -22.57
CA TYR A 41 27.88 9.27 -22.72
C TYR A 41 27.56 8.61 -21.37
N LEU A 42 28.48 8.70 -20.40
CA LEU A 42 28.27 8.18 -19.04
C LEU A 42 27.11 8.89 -18.35
N CYS A 43 27.03 10.23 -18.45
CA CYS A 43 25.93 11.01 -17.89
C CYS A 43 24.59 10.63 -18.53
N THR A 44 24.50 10.57 -19.86
CA THR A 44 23.27 10.16 -20.55
C THR A 44 22.83 8.76 -20.11
N ARG A 45 23.76 7.79 -20.09
CA ARG A 45 23.46 6.43 -19.61
C ARG A 45 23.03 6.39 -18.15
N PHE A 46 23.65 7.20 -17.29
CA PHE A 46 23.28 7.31 -15.88
C PHE A 46 21.86 7.87 -15.72
N TYR A 47 21.53 8.97 -16.42
CA TYR A 47 20.17 9.53 -16.43
C TYR A 47 19.13 8.55 -16.99
N ASP A 48 19.45 7.79 -18.03
CA ASP A 48 18.56 6.77 -18.57
C ASP A 48 18.29 5.66 -17.54
N ILE A 49 19.32 5.23 -16.80
CA ILE A 49 19.18 4.24 -15.73
C ILE A 49 18.33 4.81 -14.57
N GLU A 50 18.60 6.03 -14.11
CA GLU A 50 17.79 6.68 -13.08
C GLU A 50 16.34 6.84 -13.53
N ASN A 51 16.09 7.22 -14.78
CA ASN A 51 14.76 7.35 -15.35
C ASN A 51 14.04 6.00 -15.44
N LEU A 52 14.73 4.92 -15.83
CA LEU A 52 14.17 3.57 -15.84
C LEU A 52 13.84 3.07 -14.44
N ILE A 53 14.71 3.31 -13.46
CA ILE A 53 14.46 3.00 -12.05
C ILE A 53 13.24 3.79 -11.57
N ASN A 54 13.21 5.10 -11.75
CA ASN A 54 12.10 5.96 -11.36
C ASN A 54 10.79 5.57 -12.05
N TRP A 55 10.84 5.22 -13.34
CA TRP A 55 9.68 4.73 -14.07
C TRP A 55 9.17 3.40 -13.50
N SER A 56 10.05 2.42 -13.27
CA SER A 56 9.67 1.13 -12.68
C SER A 56 9.06 1.28 -11.28
N VAL A 57 9.64 2.16 -10.45
CA VAL A 57 9.11 2.53 -9.14
C VAL A 57 7.73 3.19 -9.29
N SER A 58 7.56 4.09 -10.26
CA SER A 58 6.30 4.77 -10.53
C SER A 58 5.20 3.80 -10.99
N VAL A 59 5.55 2.84 -11.86
CA VAL A 59 4.65 1.77 -12.31
C VAL A 59 4.22 0.89 -11.12
N ARG A 60 5.17 0.51 -10.25
CA ARG A 60 4.86 -0.25 -9.02
C ARG A 60 3.90 0.52 -8.12
N HIS A 61 4.15 1.79 -7.85
CA HIS A 61 3.25 2.62 -7.02
C HIS A 61 1.89 2.86 -7.67
N TRP A 62 1.83 3.03 -8.99
CA TRP A 62 0.56 3.12 -9.71
C TRP A 62 -0.24 1.83 -9.59
N HIS A 63 0.42 0.67 -9.74
CA HIS A 63 -0.22 -0.63 -9.58
C HIS A 63 -0.76 -0.82 -8.15
N LEU A 64 0.03 -0.51 -7.13
CA LEU A 64 -0.37 -0.59 -5.73
C LEU A 64 -1.56 0.34 -5.43
N ARG A 65 -1.51 1.59 -5.90
CA ARG A 65 -2.62 2.54 -5.75
C ARG A 65 -3.89 2.02 -6.42
N LYS A 66 -3.77 1.48 -7.63
CA LYS A 66 -4.91 0.92 -8.37
C LYS A 66 -5.60 -0.23 -7.63
N GLN A 67 -4.85 -1.05 -6.89
CA GLN A 67 -5.41 -2.16 -6.11
C GLN A 67 -6.04 -1.73 -4.78
N ASN A 68 -5.68 -0.55 -4.27
CA ASN A 68 -6.19 0.00 -3.01
C ASN A 68 -7.12 1.20 -3.23
N VAL A 69 -7.66 1.37 -4.45
CA VAL A 69 -8.65 2.42 -4.74
C VAL A 69 -9.91 2.18 -3.94
N TYR A 70 -10.44 3.27 -3.36
CA TYR A 70 -11.67 3.26 -2.59
C TYR A 70 -12.91 2.84 -3.41
N TYR A 71 -13.67 1.85 -2.94
CA TYR A 71 -14.89 1.36 -3.59
C TYR A 71 -16.16 2.12 -3.19
N SER A 72 -16.18 3.44 -3.36
CA SER A 72 -17.33 4.31 -2.98
C SER A 72 -18.64 3.92 -3.65
N TYR A 73 -18.59 3.56 -4.93
CA TYR A 73 -19.78 3.16 -5.69
C TYR A 73 -20.38 1.85 -5.17
N THR A 74 -19.54 0.85 -4.89
CA THR A 74 -19.98 -0.45 -4.35
C THR A 74 -20.61 -0.29 -2.98
N GLN A 75 -20.03 0.57 -2.13
CA GLN A 75 -20.57 0.87 -0.81
C GLN A 75 -21.95 1.53 -0.89
N GLN A 76 -22.13 2.50 -1.79
CA GLN A 76 -23.43 3.16 -1.98
C GLN A 76 -24.52 2.21 -2.50
N LEU A 77 -24.14 1.25 -3.35
CA LEU A 77 -25.11 0.35 -4.00
C LEU A 77 -25.46 -0.86 -3.12
N TYR A 78 -24.49 -1.45 -2.43
CA TYR A 78 -24.64 -2.74 -1.74
C TYR A 78 -24.39 -2.69 -0.22
N GLY A 79 -23.94 -1.55 0.31
CA GLY A 79 -23.61 -1.41 1.73
C GLY A 79 -22.14 -1.67 2.04
N GLU A 80 -21.77 -1.36 3.30
CA GLU A 80 -20.37 -1.32 3.73
C GLU A 80 -19.75 -2.72 3.84
N TYR A 81 -20.47 -3.69 4.42
CA TYR A 81 -20.01 -5.06 4.55
C TYR A 81 -19.76 -5.72 3.19
N ILE A 82 -20.63 -5.46 2.21
CA ILE A 82 -20.48 -6.00 0.86
C ILE A 82 -19.31 -5.34 0.12
N ALA A 83 -19.10 -4.03 0.29
CA ALA A 83 -17.95 -3.35 -0.28
C ALA A 83 -16.63 -3.89 0.27
N ALA A 84 -16.54 -4.09 1.59
CA ALA A 84 -15.39 -4.69 2.25
C ALA A 84 -15.18 -6.15 1.78
N ALA A 85 -16.25 -6.94 1.73
CA ALA A 85 -16.24 -8.31 1.23
C ALA A 85 -15.68 -8.40 -0.20
N TYR A 86 -16.22 -7.59 -1.10
CA TYR A 86 -15.79 -7.52 -2.48
C TYR A 86 -14.32 -7.12 -2.62
N TYR A 87 -13.89 -6.13 -1.84
CA TYR A 87 -12.50 -5.70 -1.79
C TYR A 87 -11.55 -6.84 -1.38
N ILE A 88 -11.83 -7.53 -0.27
CA ILE A 88 -10.99 -8.65 0.20
C ILE A 88 -10.97 -9.80 -0.80
N LEU A 89 -12.10 -10.16 -1.40
CA LEU A 89 -12.18 -11.23 -2.38
C LEU A 89 -11.38 -10.90 -3.67
N ASN A 90 -11.38 -9.65 -4.11
CA ASN A 90 -10.51 -9.20 -5.22
C ASN A 90 -9.02 -9.31 -4.90
N HIS A 91 -8.66 -9.13 -3.63
CA HIS A 91 -7.30 -9.35 -3.11
C HIS A 91 -6.95 -10.83 -2.88
N LYS A 92 -7.79 -11.74 -3.39
CA LYS A 92 -7.67 -13.20 -3.21
C LYS A 92 -7.73 -13.65 -1.75
N GLY A 93 -8.28 -12.81 -0.90
CA GLY A 93 -8.53 -13.12 0.49
C GLY A 93 -9.74 -14.04 0.68
N GLY A 94 -10.07 -14.24 1.95
CA GLY A 94 -11.27 -14.91 2.41
C GLY A 94 -12.07 -14.03 3.36
N ILE A 95 -13.38 -14.23 3.36
CA ILE A 95 -14.29 -13.57 4.30
C ILE A 95 -15.24 -14.59 4.92
N ARG A 96 -15.72 -14.28 6.12
CA ARG A 96 -16.75 -15.05 6.81
C ARG A 96 -17.71 -14.10 7.52
N PHE A 97 -18.99 -14.28 7.26
CA PHE A 97 -20.07 -13.55 7.92
C PHE A 97 -20.36 -14.13 9.30
N ALA A 98 -20.93 -13.31 10.18
CA ALA A 98 -21.37 -13.75 11.48
C ALA A 98 -22.34 -14.95 11.38
N GLY A 99 -22.17 -15.92 12.27
CA GLY A 99 -22.98 -17.14 12.31
C GLY A 99 -22.68 -18.16 11.20
N HIS A 100 -21.83 -17.82 10.21
CA HIS A 100 -21.41 -18.75 9.17
C HIS A 100 -20.14 -19.50 9.58
N ARG A 101 -20.08 -20.79 9.23
CA ARG A 101 -18.89 -21.63 9.39
C ARG A 101 -17.98 -21.59 8.16
N ASP A 102 -18.59 -21.52 6.99
CA ASP A 102 -17.88 -21.57 5.72
C ASP A 102 -17.31 -20.21 5.32
N TRP A 103 -16.15 -20.26 4.67
CA TRP A 103 -15.46 -19.07 4.15
C TRP A 103 -15.79 -18.86 2.68
N PHE A 104 -16.10 -17.62 2.31
CA PHE A 104 -16.06 -17.21 0.91
C PHE A 104 -14.62 -16.91 0.55
N ARG A 105 -14.11 -17.54 -0.51
CA ARG A 105 -12.74 -17.36 -0.99
C ARG A 105 -12.70 -17.20 -2.50
N ALA A 106 -11.74 -16.42 -2.98
CA ALA A 106 -11.40 -16.44 -4.39
C ALA A 106 -10.60 -17.70 -4.73
N ASN A 107 -10.83 -18.24 -5.92
CA ASN A 107 -10.03 -19.32 -6.46
C ASN A 107 -8.65 -18.81 -6.93
N ARG A 108 -7.76 -19.72 -7.34
CA ARG A 108 -6.42 -19.38 -7.83
C ARG A 108 -6.40 -18.37 -8.99
N ARG A 109 -7.49 -18.30 -9.77
CA ARG A 109 -7.67 -17.38 -10.90
C ARG A 109 -8.27 -16.03 -10.50
N GLY A 110 -8.58 -15.83 -9.22
CA GLY A 110 -9.21 -14.61 -8.69
C GLY A 110 -10.72 -14.53 -8.90
N LYS A 111 -11.39 -15.62 -9.29
CA LYS A 111 -12.87 -15.66 -9.33
C LYS A 111 -13.40 -16.13 -7.99
N PHE A 112 -14.45 -15.47 -7.52
CA PHE A 112 -15.19 -15.83 -6.30
C PHE A 112 -16.68 -15.90 -6.61
N ASP A 113 -17.41 -16.59 -5.73
CA ASP A 113 -18.86 -16.73 -5.81
C ASP A 113 -19.53 -15.41 -5.38
N TRP A 114 -20.64 -15.03 -6.01
CA TRP A 114 -21.37 -13.77 -5.74
C TRP A 114 -22.53 -13.94 -4.74
N SER A 115 -22.80 -15.14 -4.26
CA SER A 115 -23.84 -15.43 -3.27
C SER A 115 -23.65 -14.68 -1.95
N PHE A 116 -22.44 -14.17 -1.68
CA PHE A 116 -22.20 -13.31 -0.52
C PHE A 116 -23.06 -12.03 -0.51
N LEU A 117 -23.55 -11.58 -1.68
CA LEU A 117 -24.47 -10.44 -1.81
C LEU A 117 -25.80 -10.65 -1.05
N ASN A 118 -26.20 -11.90 -0.82
CA ASN A 118 -27.43 -12.23 -0.09
C ASN A 118 -27.33 -11.91 1.42
N TYR A 119 -26.13 -11.62 1.93
CA TYR A 119 -25.85 -11.39 3.35
C TYR A 119 -25.54 -9.92 3.66
N LYS A 120 -26.10 -8.98 2.89
CA LYS A 120 -25.86 -7.53 3.05
C LYS A 120 -26.15 -6.99 4.47
N ASP A 121 -27.08 -7.62 5.18
CA ASP A 121 -27.52 -7.21 6.52
C ASP A 121 -26.81 -8.01 7.63
N VAL A 122 -25.85 -8.88 7.26
CA VAL A 122 -25.06 -9.68 8.20
C VAL A 122 -23.66 -9.09 8.31
N PRO A 123 -23.15 -8.82 9.53
CA PRO A 123 -21.81 -8.28 9.69
C PRO A 123 -20.72 -9.30 9.34
N LEU A 124 -19.56 -8.81 8.91
CA LEU A 124 -18.37 -9.62 8.72
C LEU A 124 -17.67 -9.89 10.06
N GLU A 125 -17.46 -11.17 10.36
CA GLU A 125 -16.84 -11.62 11.62
C GLU A 125 -15.36 -11.99 11.43
N ALA A 126 -14.98 -12.48 10.25
CA ALA A 126 -13.59 -12.83 9.96
C ALA A 126 -13.15 -12.41 8.56
N VAL A 127 -11.92 -11.88 8.49
CA VAL A 127 -11.25 -11.46 7.26
C VAL A 127 -9.87 -12.09 7.20
N ASP A 128 -9.59 -12.75 6.09
CA ASP A 128 -8.28 -13.29 5.74
C ASP A 128 -7.76 -12.55 4.52
N ALA A 129 -6.84 -11.62 4.73
CA ALA A 129 -6.17 -10.89 3.67
C ALA A 129 -4.69 -11.27 3.57
N SER A 130 -4.34 -12.49 4.00
CA SER A 130 -2.95 -12.95 3.96
C SER A 130 -2.35 -12.92 2.56
N GLY A 131 -1.11 -12.47 2.45
CA GLY A 131 -0.37 -12.34 1.19
C GLY A 131 -0.93 -11.30 0.21
N SER A 132 -1.89 -10.48 0.63
CA SER A 132 -2.45 -9.42 -0.20
C SER A 132 -1.54 -8.19 -0.26
N LEU A 133 -1.78 -7.29 -1.22
CA LEU A 133 -1.06 -6.04 -1.37
C LEU A 133 -1.79 -4.87 -0.68
N ILE A 134 -2.54 -5.17 0.39
CA ILE A 134 -3.21 -4.17 1.21
C ILE A 134 -2.16 -3.27 1.87
N ASN A 135 -2.41 -1.97 1.82
CA ASN A 135 -1.62 -0.92 2.47
C ASN A 135 -2.52 -0.10 3.40
N TYR A 136 -1.99 1.00 3.94
CA TYR A 136 -2.71 1.91 4.84
C TYR A 136 -4.04 2.40 4.26
N ASP A 137 -4.06 2.84 3.00
CA ASP A 137 -5.27 3.32 2.32
C ASP A 137 -6.26 2.18 2.04
N GLY A 138 -5.74 0.98 1.75
CA GLY A 138 -6.52 -0.22 1.53
C GLY A 138 -7.31 -0.66 2.75
N LEU A 139 -6.71 -0.51 3.94
CA LEU A 139 -7.33 -0.82 5.23
C LEU A 139 -8.58 0.03 5.53
N ASP A 140 -8.76 1.19 4.89
CA ASP A 140 -9.96 2.04 5.05
C ASP A 140 -11.24 1.29 4.68
N HIS A 141 -11.16 0.33 3.75
CA HIS A 141 -12.28 -0.53 3.38
C HIS A 141 -12.75 -1.43 4.52
N LEU A 142 -11.88 -1.70 5.50
CA LEU A 142 -12.18 -2.59 6.62
C LEU A 142 -12.61 -1.82 7.86
N VAL A 143 -12.35 -0.51 7.96
CA VAL A 143 -12.63 0.29 9.16
C VAL A 143 -14.12 0.31 9.56
N CYS A 144 -15.02 0.06 8.61
CA CYS A 144 -16.46 -0.08 8.84
C CYS A 144 -16.86 -1.38 9.55
N LEU A 145 -15.98 -2.40 9.62
CA LEU A 145 -16.28 -3.71 10.18
C LEU A 145 -16.20 -3.70 11.71
N LYS A 146 -17.22 -3.15 12.39
CA LYS A 146 -17.22 -2.97 13.84
C LYS A 146 -17.32 -4.27 14.62
N GLU A 147 -17.79 -5.35 14.01
CA GLU A 147 -17.97 -6.67 14.61
C GLU A 147 -16.87 -7.67 14.18
N LEU A 148 -15.78 -7.17 13.57
CA LEU A 148 -14.69 -8.02 13.10
C LEU A 148 -13.94 -8.64 14.29
N LYS A 149 -13.93 -9.97 14.36
CA LYS A 149 -13.24 -10.73 15.41
C LYS A 149 -11.90 -11.28 14.97
N HIS A 150 -11.79 -11.75 13.73
CA HIS A 150 -10.55 -12.36 13.25
C HIS A 150 -10.01 -11.59 12.04
N LEU A 151 -8.77 -11.12 12.15
CA LEU A 151 -8.07 -10.44 11.06
C LEU A 151 -6.71 -11.10 10.80
N ASN A 152 -6.56 -11.67 9.62
CA ASN A 152 -5.28 -12.21 9.16
C ASN A 152 -4.66 -11.32 8.09
N LEU A 153 -3.52 -10.71 8.42
CA LEU A 153 -2.70 -9.88 7.52
C LEU A 153 -1.33 -10.50 7.28
N SER A 154 -1.14 -11.79 7.59
CA SER A 154 0.16 -12.45 7.45
C SER A 154 0.70 -12.38 6.02
N GLY A 155 2.00 -12.17 5.88
CA GLY A 155 2.69 -12.12 4.59
C GLY A 155 2.33 -10.90 3.72
N CYS A 156 1.67 -9.88 4.26
CA CYS A 156 1.36 -8.66 3.51
C CYS A 156 2.60 -7.74 3.43
N PRO A 157 3.16 -7.47 2.24
CA PRO A 157 4.43 -6.76 2.10
C PRO A 157 4.33 -5.23 2.31
N HIS A 158 3.11 -4.68 2.36
CA HIS A 158 2.83 -3.25 2.46
C HIS A 158 2.09 -2.86 3.74
N VAL A 159 1.96 -3.80 4.68
CA VAL A 159 1.45 -3.53 6.03
C VAL A 159 2.62 -3.05 6.88
N ASP A 160 2.55 -1.80 7.32
CA ASP A 160 3.57 -1.10 8.11
C ASP A 160 3.02 -0.62 9.47
N ASP A 161 3.85 0.07 10.26
CA ASP A 161 3.46 0.58 11.57
C ASP A 161 2.25 1.54 11.52
N TRP A 162 2.09 2.29 10.42
CA TRP A 162 0.94 3.18 10.22
C TRP A 162 -0.35 2.39 9.98
N CYS A 163 -0.26 1.26 9.28
CA CYS A 163 -1.38 0.32 9.13
C CYS A 163 -1.84 -0.21 10.50
N LEU A 164 -0.90 -0.50 11.41
CA LEU A 164 -1.21 -0.99 12.75
C LEU A 164 -1.91 0.06 13.61
N ASP A 165 -1.52 1.33 13.51
CA ASP A 165 -2.20 2.42 14.22
C ASP A 165 -3.70 2.45 13.88
N ARG A 166 -4.07 2.23 12.61
CA ARG A 166 -5.47 2.19 12.16
C ARG A 166 -6.29 1.04 12.76
N LEU A 167 -5.66 -0.03 13.23
CA LEU A 167 -6.37 -1.18 13.81
C LEU A 167 -7.12 -0.83 15.11
N HIS A 168 -6.83 0.32 15.75
CA HIS A 168 -7.59 0.81 16.92
C HIS A 168 -9.10 0.89 16.67
N MET A 169 -9.52 0.98 15.42
CA MET A 169 -10.92 0.95 14.99
C MET A 169 -11.67 -0.34 15.36
N PHE A 170 -10.93 -1.43 15.59
CA PHE A 170 -11.43 -2.76 15.96
C PHE A 170 -11.17 -3.10 17.44
N LYS A 171 -10.75 -2.13 18.26
CA LYS A 171 -10.34 -2.37 19.65
C LYS A 171 -11.37 -3.10 20.53
N ASP A 172 -12.65 -2.97 20.20
CA ASP A 172 -13.77 -3.47 21.00
C ASP A 172 -14.28 -4.84 20.52
N SER A 173 -13.86 -5.30 19.33
CA SER A 173 -14.39 -6.50 18.68
C SER A 173 -13.32 -7.49 18.23
N LEU A 174 -12.10 -7.04 17.96
CA LEU A 174 -11.04 -7.92 17.48
C LEU A 174 -10.63 -8.89 18.58
N GLU A 175 -10.68 -10.18 18.27
CA GLU A 175 -10.32 -11.28 19.16
C GLU A 175 -9.02 -11.95 18.70
N GLU A 176 -8.69 -11.95 17.40
CA GLU A 176 -7.48 -12.55 16.85
C GLU A 176 -6.86 -11.69 15.75
N LEU A 177 -5.55 -11.47 15.84
CA LEU A 177 -4.76 -10.74 14.84
C LEU A 177 -3.51 -11.54 14.47
N ASN A 178 -3.30 -11.76 13.17
CA ASN A 178 -2.11 -12.40 12.64
C ASN A 178 -1.32 -11.43 11.74
N LEU A 179 -0.06 -11.19 12.10
CA LEU A 179 0.88 -10.30 11.40
C LEU A 179 2.17 -11.03 10.97
N ALA A 180 2.18 -12.37 11.05
CA ALA A 180 3.37 -13.17 10.74
C ALA A 180 3.88 -12.89 9.32
N GLY A 181 5.20 -12.75 9.15
CA GLY A 181 5.81 -12.50 7.85
C GLY A 181 5.53 -11.14 7.22
N CYS A 182 5.06 -10.13 7.96
CA CYS A 182 4.95 -8.75 7.47
C CYS A 182 6.31 -8.01 7.60
N PRO A 183 7.00 -7.70 6.50
CA PRO A 183 8.39 -7.22 6.55
C PRO A 183 8.54 -5.74 6.96
N GLN A 184 7.45 -4.96 6.95
CA GLN A 184 7.46 -3.52 7.25
C GLN A 184 6.93 -3.19 8.65
N VAL A 185 6.48 -4.20 9.40
CA VAL A 185 6.05 -4.05 10.79
C VAL A 185 7.28 -4.07 11.70
N THR A 186 7.40 -3.08 12.56
CA THR A 186 8.48 -2.97 13.54
C THR A 186 7.96 -3.15 14.96
N GLU A 187 8.89 -3.30 15.92
CA GLU A 187 8.57 -3.32 17.35
C GLU A 187 7.79 -2.07 17.80
N ARG A 188 8.01 -0.92 17.15
CA ARG A 188 7.28 0.32 17.44
C ARG A 188 5.81 0.22 17.03
N GLY A 189 5.53 -0.33 15.85
CA GLY A 189 4.16 -0.56 15.40
C GLY A 189 3.43 -1.57 16.30
N LEU A 190 4.13 -2.63 16.73
CA LEU A 190 3.56 -3.61 17.65
C LEU A 190 3.20 -3.00 19.01
N ALA A 191 3.95 -2.01 19.50
CA ALA A 191 3.62 -1.33 20.75
C ALA A 191 2.26 -0.60 20.70
N VAL A 192 1.84 -0.15 19.52
CA VAL A 192 0.53 0.51 19.32
C VAL A 192 -0.63 -0.48 19.50
N LEU A 193 -0.39 -1.78 19.30
CA LEU A 193 -1.41 -2.82 19.48
C LEU A 193 -1.83 -3.01 20.94
N HIS A 194 -1.13 -2.43 21.92
CA HIS A 194 -1.57 -2.42 23.31
C HIS A 194 -2.93 -1.73 23.50
N HIS A 195 -3.36 -0.90 22.56
CA HIS A 195 -4.70 -0.31 22.55
C HIS A 195 -5.82 -1.29 22.15
N LEU A 196 -5.47 -2.44 21.55
CA LEU A 196 -6.40 -3.52 21.24
C LEU A 196 -6.55 -4.42 22.47
N LYS A 197 -7.79 -4.59 22.94
CA LYS A 197 -8.07 -5.32 24.17
C LYS A 197 -7.68 -6.80 24.01
N SER A 198 -6.69 -7.26 24.79
CA SER A 198 -6.21 -8.66 24.92
C SER A 198 -6.32 -9.56 23.66
N VAL A 199 -5.86 -9.07 22.51
CA VAL A 199 -5.81 -9.87 21.28
C VAL A 199 -4.58 -10.78 21.34
N PRO A 200 -4.69 -12.11 21.19
CA PRO A 200 -3.55 -12.99 20.97
C PRO A 200 -2.95 -12.63 19.60
N THR A 201 -1.80 -11.97 19.61
CA THR A 201 -1.06 -11.65 18.40
C THR A 201 -0.13 -12.81 18.06
N LYS A 202 -0.29 -13.38 16.87
CA LYS A 202 0.66 -14.38 16.34
C LYS A 202 1.69 -13.65 15.48
N TYR A 203 2.94 -13.67 15.94
CA TYR A 203 4.09 -13.06 15.26
C TYR A 203 5.27 -14.04 15.33
N HIS A 204 5.58 -14.69 14.21
CA HIS A 204 6.74 -15.56 14.00
C HIS A 204 7.26 -15.41 12.57
#